data_AF-A0A0N1P080-F1
#
_entry.id   AF-A0A0N1P080-F1
#
_cell.length_a   1.000
_cell.length_b   1.000
_cell.length_c   1.000
_cell.angle_alpha   90.00
_cell.angle_beta   90.00
_cell.angle_gamma   90.00
#
_symmetry.space_group_name_H-M   'P 1'
#
loop_
_entity.id
_entity.type
_entity.pdbx_description
1 polymer ?
#
loop_
_entity_poly.entity_id
_entity_poly.type
_entity_poly.pdbx_seq_one_letter_code
_entity_poly.pdbx_strand_id
1 'polypeptide(L)'
;MSNGKRLQTINFILLIVLGFLILESLFHRQTRLDTTNDVIDYVDATASTPRESKSATVGKLMMQYGPVNPMYERALATHVPHNQQHSYSMSVLRQTTAGPLWSKPAYMLQHVLTELEKPAEFRLNWLFWFDSDIVLLNPNVPLEVFLPPPTPDNRWDHIQALVCQDSNGLNTGVLALKVDIWAVKFLASTLSTRESQPNVELKYNDQSAMEFWLQSNLFRNNTMHVPQRWFNAYPGKRGTASGLPDPYLPQTRWHAYAVREGDLAVHFAGNGETRAPRMLPWLDVAEKRLTKWEVPLNETGLVDEVKKFWEKDAVWEWERVQVLRERSNYNYTTPPRE
;
A
#
# COMPACT_ATOMS: atom_id res chain seq x y z
N MET A 1 -0.56 -66.69 -12.41
CA MET A 1 0.09 -65.80 -13.42
C MET A 1 -0.68 -64.51 -13.74
N SER A 2 -1.69 -64.09 -12.95
CA SER A 2 -2.55 -62.91 -13.26
C SER A 2 -2.08 -61.59 -12.61
N ASN A 3 -1.43 -61.63 -11.44
CA ASN A 3 -1.11 -60.43 -10.67
C ASN A 3 0.08 -59.61 -11.22
N GLY A 4 1.04 -60.24 -11.90
CA GLY A 4 2.22 -59.55 -12.44
C GLY A 4 1.91 -58.61 -13.61
N LYS A 5 0.98 -59.01 -14.48
CA LYS A 5 0.54 -58.18 -15.62
C LYS A 5 -0.24 -56.95 -15.15
N ARG A 6 -1.09 -57.11 -14.12
CA ARG A 6 -1.91 -56.01 -13.56
C ARG A 6 -1.03 -54.95 -12.87
N LEU A 7 0.03 -55.36 -12.18
CA LEU A 7 0.98 -54.44 -11.54
C LEU A 7 1.82 -53.67 -12.59
N GLN A 8 2.23 -54.33 -13.67
CA GLN A 8 2.90 -53.67 -14.79
C GLN A 8 2.00 -52.65 -15.50
N THR A 9 0.72 -52.94 -15.69
CA THR A 9 -0.25 -52.00 -16.27
C THR A 9 -0.47 -50.78 -15.38
N ILE A 10 -0.58 -50.96 -14.06
CA ILE A 10 -0.73 -49.84 -13.11
C ILE A 10 0.52 -48.94 -13.11
N ASN A 11 1.72 -49.53 -13.08
CA ASN A 11 2.97 -48.76 -13.14
C ASN A 11 3.11 -47.99 -14.46
N PHE A 12 2.67 -48.56 -15.57
CA PHE A 12 2.67 -47.88 -16.87
C PHE A 12 1.71 -46.68 -16.91
N ILE A 13 0.51 -46.82 -16.34
CA ILE A 13 -0.46 -45.72 -16.22
C ILE A 13 0.10 -44.61 -15.32
N LEU A 14 0.71 -44.95 -14.20
CA LEU A 14 1.32 -43.96 -13.29
C LEU A 14 2.45 -43.18 -13.97
N LEU A 15 3.29 -43.85 -14.78
CA LEU A 15 4.34 -43.18 -15.55
C LEU A 15 3.78 -42.21 -16.59
N ILE A 16 2.68 -42.57 -17.25
CA ILE A 16 1.99 -41.67 -18.20
C ILE A 16 1.44 -40.44 -17.47
N VAL A 17 0.75 -40.63 -16.33
CA VAL A 17 0.21 -39.51 -15.54
C VAL A 17 1.32 -38.60 -15.04
N LEU A 18 2.43 -39.17 -14.54
CA LEU A 18 3.58 -38.38 -14.11
C LEU A 18 4.20 -37.59 -15.28
N GLY A 19 4.27 -38.20 -16.47
CA GLY A 19 4.71 -37.53 -17.69
C GLY A 19 3.83 -36.35 -18.07
N PHE A 20 2.50 -36.50 -18.01
CA PHE A 20 1.55 -35.41 -18.25
C PHE A 20 1.68 -34.28 -17.23
N LEU A 21 1.83 -34.58 -15.94
CA LEU A 21 2.02 -33.57 -14.89
C LEU A 21 3.33 -32.79 -15.05
N ILE A 22 4.40 -33.47 -15.48
CA ILE A 22 5.69 -32.82 -15.78
C ILE A 22 5.53 -31.92 -17.02
N LEU A 23 4.84 -32.38 -18.06
CA LEU A 23 4.59 -31.59 -19.27
C LEU A 23 3.74 -30.35 -18.98
N GLU A 24 2.65 -30.47 -18.20
CA GLU A 24 1.87 -29.29 -17.77
C GLU A 24 2.70 -28.32 -16.92
N SER A 25 3.52 -28.84 -15.99
CA SER A 25 4.42 -28.01 -15.17
C SER A 25 5.43 -27.24 -16.04
N LEU A 26 6.01 -27.90 -17.06
CA LEU A 26 6.92 -27.26 -18.00
C LEU A 26 6.20 -26.23 -18.87
N PHE A 27 4.98 -26.51 -19.34
CA PHE A 27 4.19 -25.58 -20.13
C PHE A 27 3.78 -24.35 -19.31
N HIS A 28 3.34 -24.53 -18.06
CA HIS A 28 3.08 -23.43 -17.14
C HIS A 28 4.34 -22.65 -16.76
N ARG A 29 5.49 -23.30 -16.70
CA ARG A 29 6.76 -22.61 -16.46
C ARG A 29 7.17 -21.77 -17.67
N GLN A 30 6.98 -22.29 -18.88
CA GLN A 30 7.25 -21.58 -20.14
C GLN A 30 6.35 -20.36 -20.28
N THR A 31 5.02 -20.51 -20.15
CA THR A 31 4.09 -19.37 -20.26
C THR A 31 4.32 -18.33 -19.17
N ARG A 32 4.72 -18.74 -17.96
CA ARG A 32 5.12 -17.82 -16.89
C ARG A 32 6.40 -17.07 -17.24
N LEU A 33 7.40 -17.72 -17.81
CA LEU A 33 8.63 -17.06 -18.28
C LEU A 33 8.34 -16.06 -19.40
N ASP A 34 7.49 -16.42 -20.37
CA ASP A 34 7.10 -15.53 -21.47
C ASP A 34 6.35 -14.30 -20.94
N THR A 35 5.40 -14.49 -20.01
CA THR A 35 4.68 -13.35 -19.39
C THR A 35 5.60 -12.48 -18.53
N THR A 36 6.58 -13.09 -17.85
CA THR A 36 7.53 -12.33 -17.01
C THR A 36 8.51 -11.55 -17.88
N ASN A 37 8.95 -12.13 -19.00
CA ASN A 37 9.81 -11.45 -19.97
C ASN A 37 9.06 -10.34 -20.70
N ASP A 38 7.79 -10.53 -21.08
CA ASP A 38 6.98 -9.46 -21.69
C ASP A 38 6.77 -8.27 -20.72
N VAL A 39 6.64 -8.54 -19.42
CA VAL A 39 6.57 -7.49 -18.39
C VAL A 39 7.93 -6.84 -18.14
N ILE A 40 9.03 -7.60 -18.17
CA ILE A 40 10.39 -7.07 -17.98
C ILE A 40 10.83 -6.24 -19.20
N ASP A 41 10.58 -6.71 -20.43
CA ASP A 41 10.93 -6.00 -21.66
C ASP A 41 10.10 -4.71 -21.83
N TYR A 42 8.85 -4.69 -21.34
CA TYR A 42 8.07 -3.45 -21.28
C TYR A 42 8.63 -2.43 -20.27
N VAL A 43 9.31 -2.91 -19.23
CA VAL A 43 9.94 -2.06 -18.19
C VAL A 43 11.32 -1.56 -18.65
N ASP A 44 12.07 -2.36 -19.42
CA ASP A 44 13.45 -2.04 -19.83
C ASP A 44 13.55 -1.20 -21.12
N ALA A 45 12.52 -1.21 -21.98
CA ALA A 45 12.50 -0.46 -23.24
C ALA A 45 12.38 1.08 -23.11
N THR A 46 12.45 1.65 -21.90
CA THR A 46 12.34 3.12 -21.68
C THR A 46 13.63 3.80 -21.23
N ALA A 47 14.78 3.12 -21.30
CA ALA A 47 16.09 3.73 -21.08
C ALA A 47 16.49 4.67 -22.24
N SER A 48 15.88 5.86 -22.27
CA SER A 48 16.36 7.00 -23.05
C SER A 48 17.43 7.77 -22.26
N THR A 49 18.40 8.30 -23.01
CA THR A 49 19.62 9.03 -22.64
C THR A 49 19.52 9.89 -21.36
N PRO A 50 20.58 9.95 -20.53
CA PRO A 50 20.50 10.61 -19.22
C PRO A 50 20.38 12.12 -19.39
N ARG A 51 19.16 12.63 -19.20
CA ARG A 51 19.00 13.95 -18.56
C ARG A 51 19.50 13.80 -17.13
N GLU A 52 20.20 14.80 -16.60
CA GLU A 52 20.42 14.97 -15.17
C GLU A 52 19.06 15.18 -14.47
N SER A 53 18.23 14.14 -14.41
CA SER A 53 17.03 14.13 -13.57
C SER A 53 17.47 13.63 -12.21
N LYS A 54 17.29 14.46 -11.17
CA LYS A 54 17.28 13.98 -9.78
C LYS A 54 16.44 12.71 -9.75
N SER A 55 17.04 11.57 -9.39
CA SER A 55 16.30 10.34 -9.16
C SER A 55 15.20 10.62 -8.14
N ALA A 56 14.02 10.02 -8.33
CA ALA A 56 12.93 10.19 -7.39
C ALA A 56 13.39 9.80 -5.98
N THR A 57 12.95 10.57 -4.99
CA THR A 57 13.32 10.32 -3.57
C THR A 57 12.34 9.39 -2.87
N VAL A 58 11.28 8.97 -3.57
CA VAL A 58 10.21 8.13 -3.04
C VAL A 58 10.08 6.86 -3.87
N GLY A 59 9.96 5.71 -3.19
CA GLY A 59 9.58 4.44 -3.80
C GLY A 59 8.20 3.98 -3.37
N LYS A 60 7.58 3.11 -4.16
CA LYS A 60 6.30 2.48 -3.85
C LYS A 60 6.45 0.98 -3.65
N LEU A 61 5.69 0.45 -2.69
CA LEU A 61 5.60 -0.97 -2.39
C LEU A 61 4.15 -1.42 -2.44
N MET A 62 3.92 -2.63 -2.93
CA MET A 62 2.60 -3.29 -2.95
C MET A 62 2.80 -4.80 -2.82
N MET A 63 1.77 -5.52 -2.38
CA MET A 63 1.72 -6.98 -2.53
C MET A 63 0.48 -7.42 -3.30
N GLN A 64 0.68 -8.35 -4.23
CA GLN A 64 -0.38 -9.01 -4.98
C GLN A 64 0.11 -10.39 -5.41
N TYR A 65 -0.29 -11.42 -4.64
CA TYR A 65 0.09 -12.81 -4.86
C TYR A 65 -1.15 -13.72 -4.93
N GLY A 66 -0.93 -14.97 -5.35
CA GLY A 66 -2.00 -15.93 -5.61
C GLY A 66 -2.41 -15.96 -7.09
N PRO A 67 -3.56 -16.59 -7.43
CA PRO A 67 -4.10 -16.55 -8.78
C PRO A 67 -4.30 -15.11 -9.26
N VAL A 68 -4.01 -14.87 -10.54
CA VAL A 68 -4.20 -13.55 -11.16
C VAL A 68 -5.66 -13.13 -11.01
N ASN A 69 -5.87 -11.95 -10.43
CA ASN A 69 -7.18 -11.33 -10.34
C ASN A 69 -7.19 -10.07 -11.23
N PRO A 70 -7.97 -10.06 -12.32
CA PRO A 70 -8.00 -8.95 -13.26
C PRO A 70 -8.32 -7.59 -12.63
N MET A 71 -9.18 -7.56 -11.60
CA MET A 71 -9.53 -6.31 -10.92
C MET A 71 -8.33 -5.71 -10.19
N TYR A 72 -7.54 -6.52 -9.49
CA TYR A 72 -6.35 -6.03 -8.78
C TYR A 72 -5.20 -5.70 -9.76
N GLU A 73 -5.05 -6.43 -10.87
CA GLU A 73 -4.08 -6.04 -11.90
C GLU A 73 -4.45 -4.70 -12.56
N ARG A 74 -5.75 -4.42 -12.78
CA ARG A 74 -6.21 -3.09 -13.22
C ARG A 74 -5.87 -2.01 -12.18
N ALA A 75 -6.07 -2.30 -10.90
CA ALA A 75 -5.70 -1.39 -9.80
C ALA A 75 -4.20 -1.07 -9.82
N LEU A 76 -3.35 -2.09 -9.89
CA LEU A 76 -1.91 -1.93 -10.02
C LEU A 76 -1.55 -1.11 -11.27
N ALA A 77 -2.22 -1.33 -12.40
CA ALA A 77 -1.99 -0.57 -13.63
C ALA A 77 -2.26 0.94 -13.47
N THR A 78 -3.18 1.34 -12.59
CA THR A 78 -3.43 2.77 -12.31
C THR A 78 -2.23 3.50 -11.69
N HIS A 79 -1.27 2.77 -11.10
CA HIS A 79 -0.05 3.37 -10.56
C HIS A 79 0.98 3.70 -11.65
N VAL A 80 0.92 3.06 -12.82
CA VAL A 80 1.94 3.19 -13.88
C VAL A 80 2.09 4.63 -14.38
N PRO A 81 1.01 5.35 -14.78
CA PRO A 81 1.16 6.73 -15.26
C PRO A 81 1.77 7.66 -14.20
N HIS A 82 1.36 7.50 -12.94
CA HIS A 82 1.90 8.28 -11.83
C HIS A 82 3.38 7.95 -11.57
N ASN A 83 3.78 6.69 -11.68
CA ASN A 83 5.18 6.30 -11.51
C ASN A 83 6.05 6.88 -12.63
N GLN A 84 5.58 6.80 -13.89
CA GLN A 84 6.29 7.38 -15.03
C GLN A 84 6.41 8.90 -14.92
N GLN A 85 5.32 9.58 -14.56
CA GLN A 85 5.29 11.04 -14.46
C GLN A 85 6.26 11.58 -13.41
N HIS A 86 6.41 10.89 -12.28
CA HIS A 86 7.23 11.35 -11.15
C HIS A 86 8.51 10.52 -10.95
N SER A 87 8.84 9.64 -11.90
CA SER A 87 10.02 8.77 -11.86
C SER A 87 10.09 7.84 -10.62
N TYR A 88 8.95 7.45 -10.04
CA TYR A 88 8.93 6.55 -8.89
C TYR A 88 9.24 5.11 -9.29
N SER A 89 10.12 4.46 -8.53
CA SER A 89 10.23 3.00 -8.56
C SER A 89 9.05 2.37 -7.82
N MET A 90 8.57 1.23 -8.32
CA MET A 90 7.52 0.46 -7.65
C MET A 90 7.89 -1.02 -7.62
N SER A 91 7.88 -1.60 -6.43
CA SER A 91 8.13 -3.02 -6.23
C SER A 91 6.86 -3.73 -5.78
N VAL A 92 6.53 -4.84 -6.44
CA VAL A 92 5.33 -5.63 -6.16
C VAL A 92 5.73 -7.02 -5.67
N LEU A 93 5.34 -7.36 -4.45
CA LEU A 93 5.51 -8.70 -3.93
C LEU A 93 4.49 -9.65 -4.57
N ARG A 94 4.97 -10.57 -5.40
CA ARG A 94 4.14 -11.56 -6.13
C ARG A 94 4.06 -12.94 -5.47
N GLN A 95 4.77 -13.16 -4.36
CA GLN A 95 4.75 -14.41 -3.60
C GLN A 95 4.73 -14.11 -2.10
N THR A 96 4.04 -14.94 -1.32
CA THR A 96 3.99 -14.78 0.15
C THR A 96 5.37 -15.03 0.77
N THR A 97 5.75 -14.25 1.79
CA THR A 97 7.06 -14.36 2.47
C THR A 97 6.90 -14.86 3.90
N ALA A 98 6.20 -14.11 4.75
CA ALA A 98 5.98 -14.42 6.17
C ALA A 98 4.55 -14.94 6.47
N GLY A 99 3.84 -15.38 5.42
CA GLY A 99 2.42 -15.72 5.46
C GLY A 99 1.53 -14.52 5.12
N PRO A 100 0.22 -14.75 4.84
CA PRO A 100 -0.63 -13.73 4.22
C PRO A 100 -0.81 -12.44 5.01
N LEU A 101 -0.65 -12.50 6.34
CA LEU A 101 -0.92 -11.39 7.25
C LEU A 101 0.34 -10.65 7.70
N TRP A 102 1.53 -11.16 7.39
CA TRP A 102 2.81 -10.58 7.83
C TRP A 102 3.73 -10.22 6.66
N SER A 103 3.31 -10.53 5.42
CA SER A 103 4.10 -10.25 4.23
C SER A 103 4.30 -8.75 3.99
N LYS A 104 3.33 -7.89 4.36
CA LYS A 104 3.47 -6.42 4.31
C LYS A 104 4.66 -5.93 5.12
N PRO A 105 4.70 -6.06 6.47
CA PRO A 105 5.83 -5.57 7.25
C PRO A 105 7.16 -6.26 6.90
N ALA A 106 7.15 -7.54 6.54
CA ALA A 106 8.36 -8.25 6.11
C ALA A 106 8.95 -7.68 4.81
N TYR A 107 8.09 -7.39 3.82
CA TYR A 107 8.52 -6.85 2.54
C TYR A 107 9.00 -5.40 2.68
N MET A 108 8.29 -4.58 3.47
CA MET A 108 8.75 -3.24 3.80
C MET A 108 10.12 -3.28 4.48
N LEU A 109 10.35 -4.22 5.41
CA LEU A 109 11.62 -4.35 6.13
C LEU A 109 12.76 -4.69 5.17
N GLN A 110 12.53 -5.64 4.25
CA GLN A 110 13.49 -6.01 3.21
C GLN A 110 13.90 -4.79 2.36
N HIS A 111 12.94 -3.98 1.93
CA HIS A 111 13.22 -2.79 1.12
C HIS A 111 13.94 -1.70 1.89
N VAL A 112 13.55 -1.45 3.15
CA VAL A 112 14.27 -0.49 4.00
C VAL A 112 15.74 -0.93 4.17
N LEU A 113 16.01 -2.20 4.46
CA LEU A 113 17.37 -2.72 4.61
C LEU A 113 18.17 -2.59 3.29
N THR A 114 17.58 -2.98 2.16
CA THR A 114 18.20 -2.83 0.83
C THR A 114 18.57 -1.37 0.53
N GLU A 115 17.68 -0.43 0.84
CA GLU A 115 17.96 1.00 0.64
C GLU A 115 19.04 1.50 1.61
N LEU A 116 19.06 1.03 2.87
CA LEU A 116 20.09 1.37 3.86
C LEU A 116 21.50 0.87 3.48
N GLU A 117 21.60 -0.16 2.64
CA GLU A 117 22.88 -0.65 2.10
C GLU A 117 23.45 0.27 1.01
N LYS A 118 22.62 1.10 0.37
CA LYS A 118 23.07 2.04 -0.67
C LYS A 118 23.75 3.27 -0.05
N PRO A 119 24.68 3.91 -0.80
CA PRO A 119 25.15 5.25 -0.47
C PRO A 119 23.98 6.25 -0.39
N ALA A 120 24.07 7.24 0.50
CA ALA A 120 22.98 8.13 0.83
C ALA A 120 22.46 8.93 -0.39
N GLU A 121 23.33 9.26 -1.33
CA GLU A 121 23.03 9.98 -2.55
C GLU A 121 22.20 9.17 -3.57
N PHE A 122 22.19 7.84 -3.47
CA PHE A 122 21.43 6.93 -4.36
C PHE A 122 20.24 6.27 -3.66
N ARG A 123 20.06 6.56 -2.37
CA ARG A 123 19.04 5.95 -1.52
C ARG A 123 17.71 6.68 -1.67
N LEU A 124 16.61 5.92 -1.66
CA LEU A 124 15.28 6.51 -1.49
C LEU A 124 15.14 7.13 -0.09
N ASN A 125 14.54 8.30 0.01
CA ASN A 125 14.24 8.93 1.30
C ASN A 125 13.01 8.29 1.95
N TRP A 126 12.00 7.94 1.17
CA TRP A 126 10.72 7.42 1.66
C TRP A 126 10.22 6.23 0.84
N LEU A 127 9.51 5.33 1.51
CA LEU A 127 8.79 4.21 0.91
C LEU A 127 7.32 4.33 1.27
N PHE A 128 6.46 4.42 0.25
CA PHE A 128 5.01 4.36 0.41
C PHE A 128 4.51 2.94 0.15
N TRP A 129 3.82 2.37 1.12
CA TRP A 129 3.04 1.17 0.92
C TRP A 129 1.68 1.48 0.31
N PHE A 130 1.19 0.62 -0.59
CA PHE A 130 -0.17 0.62 -1.11
C PHE A 130 -0.76 -0.80 -1.08
N ASP A 131 -1.93 -0.96 -0.49
CA ASP A 131 -2.72 -2.18 -0.60
C ASP A 131 -3.25 -2.36 -2.04
N SER A 132 -3.51 -3.61 -2.44
CA SER A 132 -3.91 -3.95 -3.81
C SER A 132 -5.32 -3.47 -4.18
N ASP A 133 -6.11 -3.06 -3.19
CA ASP A 133 -7.44 -2.46 -3.36
C ASP A 133 -7.42 -0.92 -3.27
N ILE A 134 -6.24 -0.32 -3.51
CA ILE A 134 -6.09 1.10 -3.82
C ILE A 134 -6.20 1.32 -5.34
N VAL A 135 -7.03 2.28 -5.74
CA VAL A 135 -7.09 2.80 -7.12
C VAL A 135 -6.52 4.21 -7.13
N LEU A 136 -5.46 4.42 -7.91
CA LEU A 136 -4.88 5.75 -8.12
C LEU A 136 -5.70 6.51 -9.15
N LEU A 137 -6.21 7.68 -8.77
CA LEU A 137 -7.15 8.47 -9.55
C LEU A 137 -6.48 9.66 -10.25
N ASN A 138 -5.55 10.33 -9.56
CA ASN A 138 -4.92 11.54 -10.07
C ASN A 138 -3.39 11.40 -10.16
N PRO A 139 -2.83 11.10 -11.35
CA PRO A 139 -1.39 10.98 -11.52
C PRO A 139 -0.66 12.32 -11.36
N ASN A 140 -1.37 13.47 -11.35
CA ASN A 140 -0.75 14.79 -11.20
C ASN A 140 -0.35 15.14 -9.77
N VAL A 141 -0.75 14.35 -8.78
CA VAL A 141 -0.44 14.60 -7.36
C VAL A 141 0.82 13.82 -6.97
N PRO A 142 2.00 14.47 -6.83
CA PRO A 142 3.22 13.79 -6.38
C PRO A 142 3.12 13.39 -4.90
N LEU A 143 3.75 12.29 -4.51
CA LEU A 143 3.76 11.83 -3.11
C LEU A 143 4.50 12.79 -2.18
N GLU A 144 5.49 13.52 -2.69
CA GLU A 144 6.27 14.50 -1.94
C GLU A 144 5.40 15.62 -1.36
N VAL A 145 4.23 15.91 -1.95
CA VAL A 145 3.34 16.95 -1.44
C VAL A 145 2.90 16.67 -0.01
N PHE A 146 2.79 15.39 0.38
CA PHE A 146 2.32 14.98 1.70
C PHE A 146 3.45 14.84 2.74
N LEU A 147 4.70 14.85 2.29
CA LEU A 147 5.85 14.65 3.17
C LEU A 147 6.07 15.85 4.10
N PRO A 148 6.74 15.67 5.25
CA PRO A 148 7.12 16.78 6.09
C PRO A 148 7.92 17.82 5.30
N PRO A 149 7.49 19.10 5.27
CA PRO A 149 8.20 20.12 4.51
C PRO A 149 9.51 20.49 5.21
N PRO A 150 10.54 20.89 4.45
CA PRO A 150 11.73 21.48 5.05
C PRO A 150 11.33 22.79 5.75
N THR A 151 11.84 22.99 6.96
CA THR A 151 11.57 24.17 7.79
C THR A 151 12.89 24.74 8.29
N PRO A 152 13.05 26.07 8.47
CA PRO A 152 14.31 26.64 8.92
C PRO A 152 14.79 26.11 10.28
N ASP A 153 13.87 25.68 11.13
CA ASP A 153 14.11 25.12 12.46
C ASP A 153 14.13 23.59 12.48
N ASN A 154 14.04 22.93 11.31
CA ASN A 154 14.03 21.47 11.16
C ASN A 154 12.97 20.78 12.04
N ARG A 155 11.86 21.48 12.35
CA ARG A 155 10.90 21.04 13.37
C ARG A 155 10.25 19.70 13.07
N TRP A 156 10.22 19.27 11.80
CA TRP A 156 9.60 18.02 11.37
C TRP A 156 10.60 16.92 10.96
N ASP A 157 11.91 17.15 11.08
CA ASP A 157 12.93 16.19 10.61
C ASP A 157 12.92 14.86 11.38
N HIS A 158 12.40 14.90 12.59
CA HIS A 158 12.23 13.76 13.47
C HIS A 158 11.08 12.83 13.04
N ILE A 159 10.22 13.24 12.08
CA ILE A 159 9.14 12.39 11.59
C ILE A 159 9.70 11.30 10.67
N GLN A 160 9.40 10.05 11.01
CA GLN A 160 9.89 8.83 10.36
C GLN A 160 8.74 8.02 9.73
N ALA A 161 7.49 8.27 10.12
CA ALA A 161 6.32 7.61 9.57
C ALA A 161 5.16 8.59 9.36
N LEU A 162 4.47 8.46 8.22
CA LEU A 162 3.17 9.08 7.97
C LEU A 162 2.11 7.98 7.92
N VAL A 163 1.10 8.11 8.76
CA VAL A 163 0.03 7.11 8.90
C VAL A 163 -1.34 7.75 8.86
N CYS A 164 -2.37 6.95 8.57
CA CYS A 164 -3.76 7.37 8.56
C CYS A 164 -4.55 6.69 9.67
N GLN A 165 -5.61 7.35 10.13
CA GLN A 165 -6.54 6.81 11.10
C GLN A 165 -7.98 7.18 10.71
N ASP A 166 -8.91 6.25 10.93
CA ASP A 166 -10.34 6.47 10.83
C ASP A 166 -11.06 6.11 12.15
N SER A 167 -12.39 5.98 12.08
CA SER A 167 -13.22 5.60 13.22
C SER A 167 -12.93 4.20 13.78
N ASN A 168 -12.12 3.38 13.11
CA ASN A 168 -11.75 2.04 13.54
C ASN A 168 -10.29 1.95 14.04
N GLY A 169 -9.59 3.07 14.17
CA GLY A 169 -8.16 3.09 14.53
C GLY A 169 -7.25 3.29 13.31
N LEU A 170 -5.99 2.90 13.44
CA LEU A 170 -4.99 2.98 12.38
C LEU A 170 -5.51 2.31 11.09
N ASN A 171 -5.24 2.93 9.94
CA ASN A 171 -5.49 2.33 8.63
C ASN A 171 -4.17 2.28 7.83
N THR A 172 -3.71 1.07 7.53
CA THR A 172 -2.42 0.80 6.86
C THR A 172 -2.58 0.47 5.38
N GLY A 173 -3.75 0.76 4.79
CA GLY A 173 -3.99 0.65 3.35
C GLY A 173 -2.96 1.42 2.52
N VAL A 174 -2.61 2.61 3.01
CA VAL A 174 -1.46 3.37 2.55
C VAL A 174 -0.77 3.98 3.77
N LEU A 175 0.55 3.86 3.82
CA LEU A 175 1.41 4.51 4.82
C LEU A 175 2.79 4.80 4.23
N ALA A 176 3.50 5.78 4.78
CA ALA A 176 4.85 6.12 4.33
C ALA A 176 5.86 5.94 5.47
N LEU A 177 6.98 5.27 5.19
CA LEU A 177 8.11 5.16 6.11
C LEU A 177 9.34 5.82 5.48
N LYS A 178 10.04 6.63 6.28
CA LYS A 178 11.35 7.14 5.93
C LYS A 178 12.36 5.99 5.97
N VAL A 179 13.29 5.95 5.03
CA VAL A 179 14.35 4.94 5.01
C VAL A 179 15.37 5.28 6.10
N ASP A 180 15.16 4.70 7.27
CA ASP A 180 15.95 4.95 8.47
C ASP A 180 15.99 3.69 9.36
N ILE A 181 16.98 3.62 10.25
CA ILE A 181 17.06 2.54 11.25
C ILE A 181 15.83 2.50 12.16
N TRP A 182 15.14 3.63 12.34
CA TRP A 182 13.85 3.70 13.01
C TRP A 182 12.82 2.79 12.36
N ALA A 183 12.71 2.80 11.02
CA ALA A 183 11.75 1.96 10.29
C ALA A 183 12.11 0.48 10.41
N VAL A 184 13.41 0.14 10.42
CA VAL A 184 13.90 -1.23 10.69
C VAL A 184 13.41 -1.71 12.05
N LYS A 185 13.61 -0.91 13.11
CA LYS A 185 13.18 -1.26 14.47
C LYS A 185 11.67 -1.40 14.55
N PHE A 186 10.92 -0.45 13.96
CA PHE A 186 9.46 -0.48 13.95
C PHE A 186 8.89 -1.73 13.26
N LEU A 187 9.41 -2.07 12.09
CA LEU A 187 8.94 -3.23 11.32
C LEU A 187 9.37 -4.55 11.98
N ALA A 188 10.57 -4.62 12.55
CA ALA A 188 11.02 -5.79 13.32
C ALA A 188 10.16 -6.00 14.58
N SER A 189 9.88 -4.93 15.33
CA SER A 189 8.96 -4.98 16.48
C SER A 189 7.58 -5.46 16.05
N THR A 190 7.04 -4.90 14.96
CA THR A 190 5.76 -5.31 14.37
C THR A 190 5.72 -6.80 14.04
N LEU A 191 6.73 -7.33 13.35
CA LEU A 191 6.82 -8.75 12.99
C LEU A 191 6.90 -9.66 14.21
N SER A 192 7.60 -9.23 15.25
CA SER A 192 7.78 -10.02 16.49
C SER A 192 6.62 -9.90 17.49
N THR A 193 5.51 -9.25 17.12
CA THR A 193 4.43 -8.91 18.07
C THR A 193 3.79 -10.16 18.67
N ARG A 194 3.63 -11.24 17.91
CA ARG A 194 2.99 -12.47 18.42
C ARG A 194 3.81 -13.15 19.50
N GLU A 195 5.14 -13.07 19.39
CA GLU A 195 6.09 -13.69 20.29
C GLU A 195 6.38 -12.79 21.50
N SER A 196 6.52 -11.48 21.26
CA SER A 196 6.91 -10.51 22.29
C SER A 196 5.73 -9.94 23.07
N GLN A 197 4.54 -9.93 22.49
CA GLN A 197 3.32 -9.35 23.07
C GLN A 197 2.11 -10.29 22.83
N PRO A 198 2.14 -11.53 23.34
CA PRO A 198 1.15 -12.56 23.02
C PRO A 198 -0.28 -12.22 23.47
N ASN A 199 -0.42 -11.25 24.37
CA ASN A 199 -1.72 -10.84 24.93
C ASN A 199 -2.36 -9.68 24.15
N VAL A 200 -1.68 -9.11 23.16
CA VAL A 200 -2.24 -8.02 22.35
C VAL A 200 -3.23 -8.58 21.34
N GLU A 201 -4.46 -8.06 21.36
CA GLU A 201 -5.47 -8.45 20.38
C GLU A 201 -5.18 -7.83 19.01
N LEU A 202 -5.01 -8.70 18.00
CA LEU A 202 -4.70 -8.31 16.63
C LEU A 202 -5.94 -8.35 15.73
N LYS A 203 -6.97 -7.58 16.07
CA LYS A 203 -8.26 -7.56 15.34
C LYS A 203 -8.11 -7.27 13.84
N TYR A 204 -7.12 -6.46 13.45
CA TYR A 204 -6.74 -6.19 12.06
C TYR A 204 -5.32 -6.70 11.71
N ASN A 205 -4.85 -7.76 12.37
CA ASN A 205 -3.56 -8.40 12.09
C ASN A 205 -2.36 -7.45 12.18
N ASP A 206 -1.56 -7.31 11.11
CA ASP A 206 -0.38 -6.44 11.06
C ASP A 206 -0.72 -4.98 11.34
N GLN A 207 -1.90 -4.50 10.91
CA GLN A 207 -2.37 -3.16 11.23
C GLN A 207 -2.51 -2.95 12.74
N SER A 208 -3.10 -3.91 13.46
CA SER A 208 -3.21 -3.85 14.92
C SER A 208 -1.85 -3.92 15.61
N ALA A 209 -0.92 -4.72 15.08
CA ALA A 209 0.44 -4.78 15.60
C ALA A 209 1.20 -3.46 15.40
N MET A 210 1.09 -2.86 14.21
CA MET A 210 1.64 -1.53 13.92
C MET A 210 1.03 -0.48 14.85
N GLU A 211 -0.29 -0.47 15.01
CA GLU A 211 -0.98 0.48 15.89
C GLU A 211 -0.51 0.36 17.34
N PHE A 212 -0.37 -0.85 17.86
CA PHE A 212 0.19 -1.10 19.19
C PHE A 212 1.59 -0.46 19.35
N TRP A 213 2.51 -0.72 18.43
CA TRP A 213 3.88 -0.21 18.54
C TRP A 213 3.96 1.30 18.35
N LEU A 214 3.18 1.89 17.43
CA LEU A 214 3.11 3.35 17.23
C LEU A 214 2.58 4.11 18.45
N GLN A 215 1.97 3.41 19.42
CA GLN A 215 1.57 4.00 20.70
C GLN A 215 2.67 3.98 21.76
N SER A 216 3.69 3.13 21.59
CA SER A 216 4.79 3.04 22.54
C SER A 216 5.69 4.28 22.49
N ASN A 217 6.36 4.57 23.60
CA ASN A 217 7.37 5.63 23.70
C ASN A 217 8.55 5.47 22.73
N LEU A 218 8.71 4.30 22.10
CA LEU A 218 9.77 4.04 21.13
C LEU A 218 9.48 4.67 19.77
N PHE A 219 8.22 4.73 19.37
CA PHE A 219 7.82 5.05 17.99
C PHE A 219 6.87 6.26 17.90
N ARG A 220 6.11 6.52 18.96
CA ARG A 220 5.03 7.53 18.95
C ARG A 220 5.49 8.93 18.56
N ASN A 221 6.65 9.36 19.07
CA ASN A 221 7.15 10.72 18.87
C ASN A 221 7.69 10.97 17.46
N ASN A 222 7.96 9.92 16.68
CA ASN A 222 8.48 10.02 15.32
C ASN A 222 7.40 9.71 14.27
N THR A 223 6.13 9.70 14.67
CA THR A 223 5.00 9.34 13.80
C THR A 223 4.06 10.54 13.66
N MET A 224 3.60 10.80 12.44
CA MET A 224 2.60 11.82 12.15
C MET A 224 1.32 11.18 11.59
N HIS A 225 0.19 11.39 12.26
CA HIS A 225 -1.12 11.03 11.72
C HIS A 225 -1.65 12.14 10.81
N VAL A 226 -1.66 11.87 9.51
CA VAL A 226 -2.13 12.80 8.47
C VAL A 226 -3.58 12.51 8.08
N PRO A 227 -4.30 13.47 7.47
CA PRO A 227 -5.66 13.24 7.00
C PRO A 227 -5.76 12.04 6.06
N GLN A 228 -6.60 11.06 6.41
CA GLN A 228 -6.76 9.83 5.63
C GLN A 228 -7.08 10.09 4.15
N ARG A 229 -7.85 11.15 3.88
CA ARG A 229 -8.26 11.56 2.54
C ARG A 229 -7.10 11.82 1.57
N TRP A 230 -5.91 12.16 2.08
CA TRP A 230 -4.78 12.54 1.24
C TRP A 230 -4.32 11.43 0.31
N PHE A 231 -4.23 10.20 0.81
CA PHE A 231 -3.74 9.07 0.03
C PHE A 231 -4.38 7.73 0.39
N ASN A 232 -5.29 7.70 1.36
CA ASN A 232 -5.96 6.49 1.86
C ASN A 232 -7.48 6.70 1.97
N ALA A 233 -8.04 7.50 1.06
CA ALA A 233 -9.41 7.99 1.13
C ALA A 233 -10.44 6.90 0.86
N TYR A 234 -11.58 6.94 1.54
CA TYR A 234 -12.72 6.10 1.19
C TYR A 234 -13.51 6.66 0.00
N PRO A 235 -14.22 5.82 -0.77
CA PRO A 235 -15.00 6.29 -1.92
C PRO A 235 -16.13 7.28 -1.55
N GLY A 236 -16.49 7.34 -0.26
CA GLY A 236 -17.55 8.20 0.25
C GLY A 236 -18.95 7.68 -0.13
N LYS A 237 -19.97 8.53 0.06
CA LYS A 237 -21.34 8.23 -0.37
C LYS A 237 -21.64 9.03 -1.63
N ARG A 238 -21.73 8.34 -2.77
CA ARG A 238 -22.02 8.91 -4.10
C ARG A 238 -23.09 8.05 -4.78
N GLY A 239 -24.07 8.69 -5.40
CA GLY A 239 -25.18 8.00 -6.07
C GLY A 239 -26.39 7.68 -5.21
N THR A 240 -27.25 6.78 -5.70
CA THR A 240 -28.55 6.46 -5.11
C THR A 240 -28.41 5.49 -3.92
N ALA A 241 -29.50 5.28 -3.17
CA ALA A 241 -29.53 4.53 -1.91
C ALA A 241 -29.14 3.04 -2.00
N SER A 242 -28.76 2.52 -3.19
CA SER A 242 -28.32 1.14 -3.41
C SER A 242 -27.03 0.77 -2.65
N GLY A 243 -26.32 1.76 -2.09
CA GLY A 243 -25.22 1.55 -1.15
C GLY A 243 -23.85 1.35 -1.80
N LEU A 244 -23.76 1.30 -3.13
CA LEU A 244 -22.49 1.28 -3.87
C LEU A 244 -22.10 2.71 -4.29
N PRO A 245 -20.87 3.16 -4.01
CA PRO A 245 -20.43 4.50 -4.35
C PRO A 245 -20.17 4.63 -5.87
N ASP A 246 -20.90 5.54 -6.51
CA ASP A 246 -20.77 5.84 -7.94
C ASP A 246 -19.85 7.06 -8.19
N PRO A 247 -18.67 6.89 -8.83
CA PRO A 247 -17.73 7.99 -9.07
C PRO A 247 -18.20 9.00 -10.13
N TYR A 248 -19.22 8.67 -10.92
CA TYR A 248 -19.80 9.58 -11.92
C TYR A 248 -20.78 10.58 -11.28
N LEU A 249 -21.25 10.30 -10.07
CA LEU A 249 -22.23 11.10 -9.35
C LEU A 249 -21.57 11.97 -8.26
N PRO A 250 -22.20 13.12 -7.91
CA PRO A 250 -21.71 13.95 -6.82
C PRO A 250 -21.82 13.23 -5.47
N GLN A 251 -21.00 13.67 -4.52
CA GLN A 251 -21.07 13.19 -3.15
C GLN A 251 -22.36 13.68 -2.47
N THR A 252 -23.13 12.74 -1.93
CA THR A 252 -24.41 13.03 -1.27
C THR A 252 -24.24 13.31 0.22
N ARG A 253 -23.16 12.82 0.83
CA ARG A 253 -22.79 13.12 2.22
C ARG A 253 -21.28 13.23 2.38
N TRP A 254 -20.84 14.36 2.92
CA TRP A 254 -19.45 14.62 3.21
C TRP A 254 -18.98 13.92 4.49
N HIS A 255 -17.85 13.23 4.38
CA HIS A 255 -17.13 12.62 5.49
C HIS A 255 -15.65 13.02 5.36
N ALA A 256 -14.96 13.24 6.48
CA ALA A 256 -13.58 13.74 6.48
C ALA A 256 -12.59 12.79 5.78
N TYR A 257 -12.89 11.49 5.74
CA TYR A 257 -12.05 10.46 5.13
C TYR A 257 -12.44 10.14 3.67
N ALA A 258 -13.46 10.80 3.13
CA ALA A 258 -13.96 10.50 1.79
C ALA A 258 -13.20 11.26 0.71
N VAL A 259 -12.93 10.58 -0.40
CA VAL A 259 -12.24 11.09 -1.58
C VAL A 259 -13.00 12.24 -2.23
N ARG A 260 -12.26 13.27 -2.62
CA ARG A 260 -12.74 14.41 -3.41
C ARG A 260 -12.20 14.31 -4.83
N GLU A 261 -12.86 15.02 -5.72
CA GLU A 261 -12.39 15.22 -7.09
C GLU A 261 -11.01 15.90 -7.04
N GLY A 262 -10.05 15.38 -7.81
CA GLY A 262 -8.65 15.81 -7.76
C GLY A 262 -7.77 15.14 -6.70
N ASP A 263 -8.31 14.31 -5.80
CA ASP A 263 -7.49 13.58 -4.82
C ASP A 263 -6.67 12.45 -5.48
N LEU A 264 -5.57 12.06 -4.80
CA LEU A 264 -4.62 11.07 -5.32
C LEU A 264 -5.26 9.71 -5.60
N ALA A 265 -5.97 9.15 -4.62
CA ALA A 265 -6.36 7.74 -4.64
C ALA A 265 -7.59 7.45 -3.78
N VAL A 266 -8.20 6.30 -4.03
CA VAL A 266 -9.34 5.76 -3.27
C VAL A 266 -9.06 4.32 -2.82
N HIS A 267 -9.47 3.99 -1.60
CA HIS A 267 -9.24 2.73 -0.92
C HIS A 267 -10.56 1.96 -0.71
N PHE A 268 -10.58 0.70 -1.16
CA PHE A 268 -11.72 -0.20 -1.04
C PHE A 268 -11.61 -1.19 0.11
N ALA A 269 -11.20 -0.69 1.28
CA ALA A 269 -11.05 -1.47 2.50
C ALA A 269 -12.29 -2.32 2.83
N GLY A 270 -12.03 -3.50 3.39
CA GLY A 270 -13.05 -4.41 3.91
C GLY A 270 -13.90 -5.12 2.84
N ASN A 271 -14.85 -5.93 3.34
CA ASN A 271 -15.93 -6.68 2.69
C ASN A 271 -15.65 -7.28 1.30
N GLY A 272 -15.18 -8.53 1.34
CA GLY A 272 -14.77 -9.40 0.22
C GLY A 272 -15.65 -9.34 -1.02
N GLU A 273 -16.79 -10.04 -1.06
CA GLU A 273 -17.59 -10.21 -2.29
C GLU A 273 -18.18 -8.89 -2.82
N THR A 274 -18.39 -7.89 -1.95
CA THR A 274 -18.87 -6.56 -2.36
C THR A 274 -17.75 -5.62 -2.79
N ARG A 275 -16.49 -6.04 -2.75
CA ARG A 275 -15.36 -5.19 -3.19
C ARG A 275 -15.39 -4.94 -4.69
N ALA A 276 -15.53 -5.99 -5.49
CA ALA A 276 -15.56 -5.87 -6.95
C ALA A 276 -16.62 -4.87 -7.45
N PRO A 277 -17.91 -4.97 -7.09
CA PRO A 277 -18.91 -4.02 -7.56
C PRO A 277 -18.69 -2.59 -7.06
N ARG A 278 -17.96 -2.39 -5.94
CA ARG A 278 -17.57 -1.04 -5.48
C ARG A 278 -16.40 -0.46 -6.26
N MET A 279 -15.43 -1.30 -6.63
CA MET A 279 -14.14 -0.88 -7.18
C MET A 279 -14.16 -0.71 -8.69
N LEU A 280 -14.88 -1.57 -9.42
CA LEU A 280 -14.89 -1.56 -10.89
C LEU A 280 -15.28 -0.21 -11.51
N PRO A 281 -16.32 0.52 -11.03
CA PRO A 281 -16.64 1.84 -11.58
C PRO A 281 -15.50 2.86 -11.44
N TRP A 282 -14.70 2.75 -10.37
CA TRP A 282 -13.57 3.65 -10.11
C TRP A 282 -12.36 3.30 -10.96
N LEU A 283 -12.13 2.02 -11.23
CA LEU A 283 -11.15 1.57 -12.23
C LEU A 283 -11.51 2.12 -13.61
N ASP A 284 -12.79 2.05 -14.01
CA ASP A 284 -13.22 2.61 -15.30
C ASP A 284 -12.97 4.12 -15.38
N VAL A 285 -13.14 4.86 -14.28
CA VAL A 285 -12.84 6.29 -14.21
C VAL A 285 -11.34 6.58 -14.34
N ALA A 286 -10.50 5.82 -13.62
CA ALA A 286 -9.05 5.96 -13.67
C ALA A 286 -8.51 5.63 -15.07
N GLU A 287 -8.99 4.55 -15.70
CA GLU A 287 -8.57 4.15 -17.05
C GLU A 287 -9.01 5.12 -18.13
N LYS A 288 -10.20 5.71 -17.98
CA LYS A 288 -10.69 6.77 -18.88
C LYS A 288 -10.00 8.11 -18.65
N ARG A 289 -9.20 8.24 -17.59
CA ARG A 289 -8.46 9.47 -17.26
C ARG A 289 -9.36 10.70 -17.21
N LEU A 290 -10.51 10.57 -16.56
CA LEU A 290 -11.51 11.65 -16.55
C LEU A 290 -10.92 12.90 -15.89
N THR A 291 -10.96 14.05 -16.60
CA THR A 291 -10.38 15.33 -16.15
C THR A 291 -10.93 15.82 -14.81
N LYS A 292 -12.17 15.42 -14.49
CA LYS A 292 -12.82 15.65 -13.20
C LYS A 292 -12.02 15.05 -12.03
N TRP A 293 -11.30 13.95 -12.26
CA TRP A 293 -10.48 13.27 -11.27
C TRP A 293 -8.98 13.54 -11.47
N GLU A 294 -8.51 13.62 -12.73
CA GLU A 294 -7.13 14.00 -13.08
C GLU A 294 -6.93 15.51 -13.12
N VAL A 295 -7.12 16.18 -11.97
CA VAL A 295 -7.00 17.63 -11.86
C VAL A 295 -5.53 18.03 -11.68
N PRO A 296 -5.01 19.08 -12.36
CA PRO A 296 -3.67 19.60 -12.10
C PRO A 296 -3.45 19.95 -10.62
N LEU A 297 -2.27 19.65 -10.06
CA LEU A 297 -2.01 19.78 -8.61
C LEU A 297 -2.37 21.17 -8.05
N ASN A 298 -2.04 22.24 -8.77
CA ASN A 298 -2.32 23.62 -8.39
C ASN A 298 -3.82 23.97 -8.37
N GLU A 299 -4.67 23.19 -9.04
CA GLU A 299 -6.12 23.39 -9.11
C GLU A 299 -6.88 22.52 -8.10
N THR A 300 -6.23 21.54 -7.46
CA THR A 300 -6.85 20.65 -6.47
C THR A 300 -7.19 21.33 -5.13
N GLY A 301 -6.52 22.44 -4.81
CA GLY A 301 -6.52 23.03 -3.46
C GLY A 301 -5.74 22.21 -2.41
N LEU A 302 -5.18 21.05 -2.78
CA LEU A 302 -4.47 20.15 -1.88
C LEU A 302 -3.17 20.76 -1.37
N VAL A 303 -2.46 21.53 -2.19
CA VAL A 303 -1.20 22.20 -1.82
C VAL A 303 -1.42 23.14 -0.63
N ASP A 304 -2.46 23.98 -0.69
CA ASP A 304 -2.78 24.91 0.39
C ASP A 304 -3.28 24.17 1.64
N GLU A 305 -4.05 23.09 1.47
CA GLU A 305 -4.51 22.26 2.59
C GLU A 305 -3.33 21.61 3.32
N VAL A 306 -2.41 20.99 2.59
CA VAL A 306 -1.24 20.32 3.18
C VAL A 306 -0.30 21.33 3.82
N LYS A 307 -0.07 22.47 3.17
CA LYS A 307 0.72 23.57 3.77
C LYS A 307 0.11 24.03 5.09
N LYS A 308 -1.20 24.31 5.11
CA LYS A 308 -1.91 24.73 6.32
C LYS A 308 -1.82 23.67 7.42
N PHE A 309 -1.93 22.39 7.07
CA PHE A 309 -1.79 21.29 8.02
C PHE A 309 -0.42 21.33 8.72
N TRP A 310 0.67 21.37 7.96
CA TRP A 310 2.03 21.38 8.54
C TRP A 310 2.34 22.65 9.34
N GLU A 311 1.75 23.79 8.98
CA GLU A 311 1.92 25.04 9.71
C GLU A 311 1.11 25.11 11.01
N LYS A 312 -0.09 24.51 11.04
CA LYS A 312 -1.08 24.77 12.11
C LYS A 312 -1.61 23.52 12.81
N ASP A 313 -1.84 22.43 12.10
CA ASP A 313 -2.59 21.28 12.61
C ASP A 313 -1.66 20.15 13.09
N ALA A 314 -0.47 20.04 12.49
CA ALA A 314 0.53 19.01 12.82
C ALA A 314 1.05 19.14 14.27
N VAL A 315 1.10 20.34 14.84
CA VAL A 315 1.52 20.57 16.23
C VAL A 315 0.56 19.99 17.26
N TRP A 316 -0.71 19.82 16.88
CA TRP A 316 -1.78 19.25 17.71
C TRP A 316 -2.05 17.79 17.37
N GLU A 317 -1.09 17.11 16.73
CA GLU A 317 -1.30 15.74 16.28
C GLU A 317 -1.68 14.80 17.42
N TRP A 318 -1.09 14.99 18.61
CA TRP A 318 -1.42 14.18 19.78
C TRP A 318 -2.89 14.29 20.15
N GLU A 319 -3.40 15.50 20.33
CA GLU A 319 -4.78 15.77 20.70
C GLU A 319 -5.74 15.26 19.63
N ARG A 320 -5.42 15.49 18.34
CA ARG A 320 -6.24 15.00 17.23
C ARG A 320 -6.36 13.47 17.24
N VAL A 321 -5.26 12.78 17.51
CA VAL A 321 -5.21 11.31 17.53
C VAL A 321 -5.92 10.75 18.75
N GLN A 322 -5.76 11.34 19.94
CA GLN A 322 -6.45 10.89 21.15
C GLN A 322 -7.98 10.98 21.01
N VAL A 323 -8.49 12.08 20.45
CA VAL A 323 -9.93 12.25 20.19
C VAL A 323 -10.47 11.19 19.23
N LEU A 324 -9.68 10.75 18.25
CA LEU A 324 -10.07 9.67 17.33
C LEU A 324 -10.03 8.30 18.01
N ARG A 325 -9.07 8.06 18.90
CA ARG A 325 -8.94 6.80 19.65
C ARG A 325 -10.09 6.58 20.62
N GLU A 326 -10.46 7.61 21.38
CA GLU A 326 -11.63 7.54 22.28
C GLU A 326 -12.90 7.14 21.53
N ARG A 327 -13.02 7.54 20.25
CA ARG A 327 -14.14 7.17 19.38
C ARG A 327 -14.03 5.77 18.78
N SER A 328 -12.83 5.26 18.56
CA SER A 328 -12.62 3.93 17.96
C SER A 328 -12.70 2.79 18.97
N ASN A 329 -12.72 3.10 20.29
CA ASN A 329 -12.74 2.14 21.39
C ASN A 329 -11.57 1.12 21.33
N TYR A 330 -10.47 1.48 20.67
CA TYR A 330 -9.26 0.69 20.56
C TYR A 330 -8.22 1.20 21.56
N ASN A 331 -8.26 0.65 22.78
CA ASN A 331 -7.28 0.95 23.82
C ASN A 331 -6.32 -0.23 23.95
N TYR A 332 -5.11 -0.09 23.43
CA TYR A 332 -4.00 -0.94 23.83
C TYR A 332 -3.52 -0.45 25.19
N THR A 333 -3.91 -1.11 26.27
CA THR A 333 -3.23 -0.88 27.54
C THR A 333 -1.81 -1.41 27.39
N THR A 334 -0.83 -0.52 27.16
CA THR A 334 0.57 -0.87 27.40
C THR A 334 0.66 -1.39 28.83
N PRO A 335 1.17 -2.62 29.06
CA PRO A 335 1.45 -3.06 30.41
C PRO A 335 2.39 -2.04 31.06
N PRO A 336 2.24 -1.76 32.38
CA PRO A 336 3.29 -1.08 33.11
C PRO A 336 4.62 -1.81 32.86
N ARG A 337 5.69 -1.06 32.61
CA ARG A 337 7.03 -1.66 32.59
C ARG A 337 7.28 -2.25 33.97
N GLU A 338 7.56 -3.56 34.02
CA GLU A 338 8.23 -4.18 35.17
C GLU A 338 9.69 -3.70 35.25
#